data_AF-A0A364Y0V0-F1
#
_entry.id   AF-A0A364Y0V0-F1
#
_cell.length_a   1.000
_cell.length_b   1.000
_cell.length_c   1.000
_cell.angle_alpha   90.00
_cell.angle_beta   90.00
_cell.angle_gamma   90.00
#
_symmetry.space_group_name_H-M   'P 1'
#
loop_
_entity.id
_entity.type
_entity.pdbx_description
1 polymer ?
#
loop_
_entity_poly.entity_id
_entity_poly.type
_entity_poly.pdbx_seq_one_letter_code
_entity_poly.pdbx_strand_id
1 'polypeptide(L)'
;MAKTTAKTASKTATKSASAKTKSTTTSVSIENVSEEVLSKLQILGIEQQLQADLEWCLGSYRADQNPSGLYEMVDRALIVFNAEKEKKTKGVTTKLITEIEKALKTR
;
A
#
# COMPACT_ATOMS: atom_id res chain seq x y z
N MET A 1 -18.00 -16.40 -55.94
CA MET A 1 -17.46 -17.03 -54.71
C MET A 1 -17.98 -16.23 -53.52
N ALA A 2 -18.92 -16.78 -52.74
CA ALA A 2 -19.64 -16.08 -51.66
C ALA A 2 -19.54 -16.86 -50.33
N LYS A 3 -19.63 -16.11 -49.21
CA LYS A 3 -19.66 -16.52 -47.78
C LYS A 3 -18.28 -16.92 -47.21
N THR A 4 -17.77 -16.48 -46.05
CA THR A 4 -18.31 -16.06 -44.72
C THR A 4 -17.21 -15.24 -43.98
N THR A 5 -17.42 -14.02 -43.45
CA THR A 5 -17.83 -13.63 -42.07
C THR A 5 -17.13 -14.27 -40.86
N ALA A 6 -16.36 -13.47 -40.11
CA ALA A 6 -16.32 -13.30 -38.63
C ALA A 6 -15.23 -12.23 -38.34
N LYS A 7 -15.40 -11.02 -37.77
CA LYS A 7 -16.29 -10.39 -36.77
C LYS A 7 -16.37 -11.11 -35.43
N THR A 8 -15.50 -10.71 -34.50
CA THR A 8 -15.70 -10.55 -33.04
C THR A 8 -14.47 -9.74 -32.57
N ALA A 9 -14.46 -8.45 -32.20
CA ALA A 9 -15.39 -7.62 -31.44
C ALA A 9 -15.71 -8.18 -30.04
N SER A 10 -14.72 -8.16 -29.16
CA SER A 10 -14.96 -8.22 -27.71
C SER A 10 -14.86 -6.81 -27.15
N LYS A 11 -16.04 -6.19 -27.09
CA LYS A 11 -16.36 -4.93 -26.44
C LYS A 11 -16.66 -5.24 -24.97
N THR A 12 -15.97 -4.54 -24.07
CA THR A 12 -16.50 -3.98 -22.82
C THR A 12 -17.07 -4.95 -21.76
N ALA A 13 -16.38 -5.02 -20.61
CA ALA A 13 -17.04 -5.07 -19.31
C ALA A 13 -16.73 -3.75 -18.57
N THR A 14 -17.73 -2.87 -18.56
CA THR A 14 -17.79 -1.64 -17.77
C THR A 14 -18.24 -1.99 -16.35
N LYS A 15 -17.65 -1.31 -15.36
CA LYS A 15 -18.18 -1.08 -14.00
C LYS A 15 -18.63 -2.31 -13.21
N SER A 16 -17.78 -2.76 -12.29
CA SER A 16 -18.28 -3.11 -10.97
C SER A 16 -18.20 -1.88 -10.08
N ALA A 17 -19.38 -1.36 -9.73
CA ALA A 17 -19.54 -0.34 -8.71
C ALA A 17 -19.40 -0.98 -7.32
N SER A 18 -18.71 -0.28 -6.43
CA SER A 18 -18.87 -0.33 -4.97
C SER A 18 -19.02 -1.70 -4.31
N ALA A 19 -17.91 -2.20 -3.77
CA ALA A 19 -17.92 -2.72 -2.40
C ALA A 19 -17.08 -1.76 -1.54
N LYS A 20 -17.76 -0.75 -1.01
CA LYS A 20 -17.27 0.07 0.10
C LYS A 20 -17.28 -0.82 1.34
N THR A 21 -16.28 -1.68 1.50
CA THR A 21 -16.08 -2.40 2.76
C THR A 21 -15.38 -1.44 3.69
N LYS A 22 -16.22 -0.73 4.46
CA LYS A 22 -15.84 0.06 5.61
C LYS A 22 -15.43 -0.93 6.71
N SER A 23 -14.21 -1.46 6.63
CA SER A 23 -13.61 -2.31 7.68
C SER A 23 -13.21 -1.42 8.85
N THR A 24 -14.21 -1.00 9.60
CA THR A 24 -14.00 -0.39 10.92
C THR A 24 -13.63 -1.55 11.85
N THR A 25 -12.33 -1.79 12.08
CA THR A 25 -11.90 -2.71 13.13
C THR A 25 -10.65 -2.16 13.79
N THR A 26 -10.79 -1.89 15.08
CA THR A 26 -9.81 -1.37 16.03
C THR A 26 -8.72 -2.41 16.34
N SER A 27 -8.04 -2.89 15.30
CA SER A 27 -6.91 -3.79 15.35
C SER A 27 -5.84 -3.21 14.42
N VAL A 28 -4.63 -3.02 14.92
CA VAL A 28 -3.47 -2.51 14.16
C VAL A 28 -3.35 -3.32 12.86
N SER A 29 -3.90 -2.78 11.78
CA SER A 29 -3.99 -3.46 10.49
C SER A 29 -2.85 -2.92 9.64
N ILE A 30 -2.10 -3.83 9.00
CA ILE A 30 -0.94 -3.44 8.19
C ILE A 30 -1.32 -2.42 7.11
N GLU A 31 -2.57 -2.42 6.65
CA GLU A 31 -3.15 -1.39 5.76
C GLU A 31 -3.05 0.02 6.36
N ASN A 32 -3.65 0.25 7.54
CA ASN A 32 -3.61 1.56 8.22
C ASN A 32 -2.18 2.02 8.50
N VAL A 33 -1.30 1.09 8.90
CA VAL A 33 0.11 1.37 9.14
C VAL A 33 0.82 1.76 7.85
N SER A 34 0.53 1.09 6.74
CA SER A 34 1.07 1.40 5.42
C SER A 34 0.60 2.77 4.92
N GLU A 35 -0.67 3.13 5.14
CA GLU A 35 -1.20 4.47 4.81
C GLU A 35 -0.53 5.57 5.64
N GLU A 36 -0.26 5.31 6.93
CA GLU A 36 0.41 6.28 7.81
C GLU A 36 1.89 6.44 7.44
N VAL A 37 2.57 5.34 7.11
CA VAL A 37 3.94 5.31 6.57
C VAL A 37 4.01 6.12 5.29
N LEU A 38 3.13 5.85 4.31
CA LEU A 38 3.09 6.54 3.03
C LEU A 38 2.85 8.03 3.23
N SER A 39 1.89 8.39 4.08
CA SER A 39 1.62 9.80 4.43
C SER A 39 2.85 10.48 5.02
N LYS A 40 3.62 9.79 5.89
CA LYS A 40 4.87 10.35 6.43
C LYS A 40 5.94 10.48 5.37
N LEU A 41 6.16 9.46 4.53
CA LEU A 41 7.12 9.56 3.44
C LEU A 41 6.81 10.76 2.53
N GLN A 42 5.53 10.98 2.20
CA GLN A 42 5.07 12.12 1.40
C GLN A 42 5.34 13.45 2.10
N ILE A 43 5.02 13.57 3.40
CA ILE A 43 5.28 14.79 4.19
C ILE A 43 6.78 15.09 4.25
N LEU A 44 7.61 14.07 4.41
CA LEU A 44 9.07 14.22 4.42
C LEU A 44 9.63 14.44 3.01
N GLY A 45 8.88 14.12 1.96
CA GLY A 45 9.31 14.23 0.57
C GLY A 45 10.45 13.27 0.21
N ILE A 46 10.59 12.17 0.94
CA ILE A 46 11.68 11.19 0.82
C ILE A 46 11.18 9.87 0.23
N GLU A 47 12.08 9.11 -0.37
CA GLU A 47 11.82 7.75 -0.87
C GLU A 47 10.54 7.65 -1.73
N GLN A 48 10.48 8.42 -2.82
CA GLN A 48 9.35 8.38 -3.76
C GLN A 48 9.13 6.99 -4.38
N GLN A 49 10.21 6.22 -4.56
CA GLN A 49 10.09 4.84 -5.03
C GLN A 49 9.32 3.97 -4.02
N LEU A 50 9.61 4.13 -2.72
CA LEU A 50 8.93 3.40 -1.66
C LEU A 50 7.48 3.86 -1.49
N GLN A 51 7.19 5.16 -1.71
CA GLN A 51 5.81 5.68 -1.74
C GLN A 51 4.99 5.00 -2.84
N ALA A 52 5.54 4.95 -4.06
CA ALA A 52 4.85 4.32 -5.20
C ALA A 52 4.65 2.81 -4.97
N ASP A 53 5.64 2.14 -4.38
CA ASP A 53 5.54 0.72 -4.07
C ASP A 53 4.51 0.44 -2.97
N LEU A 54 4.51 1.23 -1.89
CA LEU A 54 3.47 1.17 -0.84
C LEU A 54 2.08 1.40 -1.41
N GLU A 55 1.91 2.39 -2.29
CA GLU A 55 0.62 2.68 -2.93
C GLU A 55 0.18 1.52 -3.83
N TRP A 56 1.11 0.92 -4.58
CA TRP A 56 0.85 -0.24 -5.41
C TRP A 56 0.48 -1.47 -4.58
N CYS A 57 1.22 -1.74 -3.50
CA CYS A 57 0.95 -2.82 -2.56
C CYS A 57 -0.40 -2.63 -1.85
N LEU A 58 -0.77 -1.40 -1.48
CA LEU A 58 -2.09 -1.06 -0.93
C LEU A 58 -3.20 -1.34 -1.95
N GLY A 59 -3.01 -0.93 -3.20
CA GLY A 59 -3.94 -1.22 -4.29
C GLY A 59 -4.11 -2.72 -4.53
N SER A 60 -3.01 -3.48 -4.59
CA SER A 60 -3.01 -4.93 -4.77
C SER A 60 -3.61 -5.65 -3.56
N TYR A 61 -3.33 -5.21 -2.34
CA TYR A 61 -3.94 -5.77 -1.13
C TYR A 61 -5.47 -5.67 -1.17
N ARG A 62 -6.03 -4.60 -1.72
CA ARG A 62 -7.49 -4.48 -1.87
C ARG A 62 -8.07 -5.43 -2.92
N ALA A 63 -7.26 -5.92 -3.86
CA ALA A 63 -7.68 -6.86 -4.90
C ALA A 63 -7.47 -8.32 -4.48
N ASP A 64 -6.29 -8.67 -3.97
CA ASP A 64 -5.86 -10.03 -3.65
C ASP A 64 -5.95 -10.37 -2.14
N GLN A 65 -6.17 -9.36 -1.29
CA GLN A 65 -6.18 -9.48 0.18
C GLN A 65 -4.91 -10.10 0.78
N ASN A 66 -3.79 -10.06 0.06
CA ASN A 66 -2.55 -10.66 0.52
C ASN A 66 -1.60 -9.61 1.16
N PRO A 67 -1.36 -9.65 2.48
CA PRO A 67 -0.61 -8.62 3.18
C PRO A 67 0.91 -8.76 3.04
N SER A 68 1.42 -9.82 2.39
CA SER A 68 2.86 -10.10 2.27
C SER A 68 3.66 -8.92 1.69
N GLY A 69 3.15 -8.28 0.63
CA GLY A 69 3.82 -7.12 0.01
C GLY A 69 3.85 -5.92 0.94
N LEU A 70 2.78 -5.67 1.69
CA LEU A 70 2.72 -4.57 2.66
C LEU A 70 3.75 -4.77 3.77
N TYR A 71 3.91 -5.98 4.30
CA TYR A 71 4.91 -6.25 5.33
C TYR A 71 6.34 -6.00 4.84
N GLU A 72 6.69 -6.45 3.62
CA GLU A 72 8.02 -6.17 3.03
C GLU A 72 8.27 -4.67 2.87
N MET A 73 7.30 -3.92 2.35
CA MET A 73 7.48 -2.48 2.11
C MET A 73 7.50 -1.68 3.40
N VAL A 74 6.72 -2.08 4.38
CA VAL A 74 6.71 -1.49 5.72
C VAL A 74 8.02 -1.78 6.46
N ASP A 75 8.61 -2.97 6.30
CA ASP A 75 9.94 -3.29 6.85
C ASP A 75 11.03 -2.41 6.23
N ARG A 76 11.04 -2.27 4.89
CA ARG A 76 11.94 -1.32 4.21
C ARG A 76 11.73 0.11 4.68
N ALA A 77 10.48 0.54 4.84
CA ALA A 77 10.15 1.87 5.33
C ALA A 77 10.67 2.11 6.76
N LEU A 78 10.65 1.09 7.62
CA LEU A 78 11.22 1.18 8.96
C LEU A 78 12.74 1.44 8.91
N ILE A 79 13.46 0.78 8.00
CA ILE A 79 14.91 1.00 7.82
C ILE A 79 15.17 2.44 7.37
N VAL A 80 14.43 2.91 6.37
CA VAL A 80 14.50 4.30 5.87
C VAL A 80 14.19 5.30 6.99
N PHE A 81 13.12 5.07 7.76
CA PHE A 81 12.76 5.95 8.86
C PHE A 81 13.81 5.97 9.97
N ASN A 82 14.44 4.84 10.30
CA ASN A 82 15.54 4.83 11.27
C ASN A 82 16.76 5.60 10.73
N ALA A 83 17.11 5.41 9.46
CA ALA A 83 18.20 6.15 8.81
C ALA A 83 17.92 7.66 8.78
N GLU A 84 16.69 8.08 8.47
CA GLU A 84 16.29 9.50 8.50
C GLU A 84 16.17 10.06 9.91
N LYS A 85 15.80 9.23 10.89
CA LYS A 85 15.83 9.61 12.31
C LYS A 85 17.27 9.87 12.77
N GLU A 86 18.23 9.06 12.35
CA GLU A 86 19.67 9.29 12.62
C GLU A 86 20.18 10.57 11.96
N LYS A 87 19.69 10.90 10.75
CA LYS A 87 19.97 12.16 10.07
C LYS A 87 19.24 13.38 10.68
N LYS A 88 18.53 13.21 11.81
CA LYS A 88 17.70 14.23 12.48
C LYS A 88 16.63 14.85 11.58
N THR A 89 16.10 14.07 10.64
CA THR A 89 15.02 14.52 9.78
C THR A 89 13.76 14.79 10.62
N LYS A 90 13.41 16.07 10.77
CA LYS A 90 12.25 16.52 11.56
C LYS A 90 10.98 15.93 10.95
N GLY A 91 10.39 14.93 11.60
CA GLY A 91 9.12 14.34 11.17
C GLY A 91 9.00 12.84 11.41
N VAL A 92 10.12 12.13 11.53
CA VAL A 92 10.08 10.71 11.91
C VAL A 92 9.73 10.59 13.39
N THR A 93 8.50 10.18 13.67
CA THR A 93 7.99 10.10 15.04
C THR A 93 8.26 8.70 15.59
N THR A 94 8.80 8.58 16.81
CA THR A 94 9.02 7.27 17.45
C THR A 94 7.74 6.44 17.53
N LYS A 95 6.57 7.08 17.64
CA LYS A 95 5.25 6.43 17.55
C LYS A 95 5.06 5.63 16.25
N LEU A 96 5.38 6.23 15.10
CA LEU A 96 5.23 5.58 13.80
C LEU A 96 6.10 4.33 13.71
N ILE A 97 7.36 4.44 14.15
CA ILE A 97 8.29 3.30 14.19
C ILE A 97 7.70 2.17 15.07
N THR A 98 7.19 2.50 16.26
CA THR A 98 6.58 1.50 17.16
C THR A 98 5.31 0.86 16.57
N GLU A 99 4.48 1.61 15.84
CA GLU A 99 3.30 1.07 15.16
C GLU A 99 3.70 0.12 14.02
N ILE A 100 4.72 0.49 13.24
CA ILE A 100 5.31 -0.37 12.21
C ILE A 100 5.86 -1.66 12.82
N GLU A 101 6.66 -1.57 13.88
CA GLU A 101 7.22 -2.73 14.58
C GLU A 101 6.13 -3.66 15.14
N LYS A 102 5.04 -3.08 15.66
CA LYS A 102 3.88 -3.86 16.12
C LYS A 102 3.19 -4.58 14.97
N ALA A 103 2.99 -3.92 13.84
CA ALA A 103 2.38 -4.53 12.67
C ALA A 103 3.23 -5.69 12.15
N LEU A 104 4.56 -5.51 12.06
CA LEU A 104 5.49 -6.56 11.64
C LEU A 104 5.57 -7.74 12.61
N LYS A 105 5.40 -7.51 13.92
CA LYS A 105 5.33 -8.58 14.94
C LYS A 105 4.11 -9.47 14.84
N THR A 106 3.11 -9.07 14.05
CA THR A 106 1.88 -9.83 13.86
C THR A 106 2.01 -10.87 12.72
N ARG A 107 3.15 -10.90 12.00
CA ARG A 107 3.43 -11.86 10.93
C ARG A 107 3.74 -13.27 11.43
#